data_AF-A0A151B9F8-F1
#
_entry.id   AF-A0A151B9F8-F1
#
_cell.length_a   1.000
_cell.length_b   1.000
_cell.length_c   1.000
_cell.angle_alpha   90.00
_cell.angle_beta   90.00
_cell.angle_gamma   90.00
#
_symmetry.space_group_name_H-M   'P 1'
#
loop_
_entity.id
_entity.type
_entity.pdbx_description
1 polymer ?
#
loop_
_entity_poly.entity_id
_entity_poly.type
_entity_poly.pdbx_seq_one_letter_code
_entity_poly.pdbx_strand_id
1 'polypeptide(L)' 'MNLSDFILLPLVFELRELQAMMERFKLLPNDALIALTCRHYRVEKIATFDNDFKRVDFLTVLS' A
#
# COMPACT_ATOMS: atom_id res chain seq x y z
N MET A 1 -11.98 8.49 -18.17
CA MET A 1 -11.19 8.85 -16.97
C MET A 1 -10.06 9.73 -17.44
N ASN A 2 -9.93 10.93 -16.88
CA ASN A 2 -8.84 11.84 -17.19
C ASN A 2 -7.75 11.65 -16.12
N LEU A 3 -6.47 11.88 -16.48
CA LEU A 3 -5.38 11.83 -15.52
C LEU A 3 -5.56 12.88 -14.40
N SER A 4 -6.29 13.97 -14.68
CA SER A 4 -6.67 14.98 -13.69
C SER A 4 -7.57 14.45 -12.56
N ASP A 5 -8.19 13.28 -12.74
CA ASP A 5 -9.06 12.66 -11.73
C ASP A 5 -8.24 11.99 -10.61
N PHE A 6 -6.90 11.94 -10.74
CA PHE A 6 -5.99 11.25 -9.83
C PHE A 6 -5.05 12.21 -9.11
N ILE A 7 -4.71 11.84 -7.87
CA ILE A 7 -3.67 12.51 -7.08
C ILE A 7 -2.48 11.56 -6.99
N LEU A 8 -1.29 12.02 -7.40
CA LEU A 8 -0.04 11.29 -7.19
C LEU A 8 0.47 11.55 -5.77
N LEU A 9 0.57 10.49 -4.96
CA LEU A 9 1.10 10.59 -3.60
C LEU A 9 2.63 10.43 -3.63
N PRO A 10 3.40 11.34 -2.99
CA PRO A 10 4.83 11.18 -2.91
C PRO A 10 5.20 10.06 -1.93
N LEU A 11 6.24 9.31 -2.30
CA LEU A 11 6.82 8.26 -1.49
C LEU A 11 7.65 8.88 -0.36
N VAL A 12 7.20 8.69 0.87
CA VAL A 12 7.93 9.08 2.08
C VAL A 12 7.97 7.86 2.99
N PHE A 13 9.16 7.28 3.15
CA PHE A 13 9.34 6.09 3.98
C PHE A 13 10.77 5.98 4.50
N GLU A 14 10.91 5.31 5.64
CA GLU A 14 12.20 4.88 6.18
C GLU A 14 12.45 3.42 5.81
N LEU A 15 13.71 3.06 5.49
CA LEU A 15 14.06 1.68 5.09
C LEU A 15 13.64 0.64 6.14
N ARG A 16 13.79 0.96 7.43
CA ARG A 16 13.37 0.08 8.54
C ARG A 16 11.86 -0.13 8.57
N GLU A 17 11.08 0.88 8.22
CA GLU A 17 9.62 0.79 8.21
C GLU A 17 9.14 -0.05 7.02
N LEU A 18 9.76 0.14 5.85
CA LEU A 18 9.49 -0.70 4.68
C LEU A 18 9.84 -2.17 4.98
N GLN A 19 11.00 -2.44 5.57
CA GLN A 19 11.38 -3.78 5.98
C GLN A 19 10.38 -4.40 6.95
N ALA A 20 9.92 -3.64 7.96
CA ALA A 20 8.90 -4.11 8.90
C ALA A 20 7.56 -4.43 8.21
N MET A 21 7.15 -3.63 7.22
CA MET A 21 5.96 -3.88 6.41
C MET A 21 6.10 -5.17 5.57
N MET A 22 7.25 -5.37 4.92
CA MET A 22 7.56 -6.58 4.16
C MET A 22 7.50 -7.82 5.07
N GLU A 23 8.16 -7.78 6.22
CA GLU A 23 8.26 -8.91 7.14
C GLU A 23 6.92 -9.26 7.79
N ARG A 24 6.15 -8.24 8.21
CA ARG A 24 4.85 -8.41 8.87
C ARG A 24 3.81 -9.00 7.93
N PHE A 25 3.70 -8.49 6.70
CA PHE A 25 2.64 -8.86 5.76
C PHE A 25 3.10 -9.82 4.66
N LYS A 26 4.37 -10.24 4.69
CA LYS A 26 4.99 -11.12 3.69
C LYS A 26 4.81 -10.56 2.27
N LEU A 27 5.09 -9.28 2.12
CA LEU A 27 4.96 -8.55 0.86
C LEU A 27 6.33 -8.39 0.19
N LEU A 28 6.33 -8.37 -1.15
CA LEU A 28 7.50 -7.92 -1.91
C LEU A 28 7.74 -6.42 -1.65
N PRO A 29 8.95 -5.90 -1.90
CA PRO A 29 9.28 -4.50 -1.60
C PRO A 29 8.31 -3.48 -2.17
N ASN A 30 7.85 -3.67 -3.41
CA ASN A 30 6.92 -2.73 -4.05
C ASN A 30 5.53 -2.76 -3.40
N ASP A 31 5.00 -3.95 -3.08
CA ASP A 31 3.68 -4.07 -2.46
C ASP A 31 3.69 -3.56 -1.02
N ALA A 32 4.79 -3.83 -0.30
CA ALA A 32 5.03 -3.28 1.03
C ALA A 32 5.09 -1.74 1.00
N LEU A 33 5.71 -1.16 -0.03
CA LEU A 33 5.79 0.29 -0.21
C LEU A 33 4.42 0.92 -0.52
N ILE A 34 3.60 0.25 -1.34
CA ILE A 34 2.21 0.66 -1.60
C ILE A 34 1.41 0.62 -0.30
N ALA A 35 1.44 -0.51 0.44
CA ALA A 35 0.73 -0.65 1.70
C ALA A 35 1.21 0.38 2.74
N LEU A 36 2.51 0.65 2.80
CA LEU A 36 3.09 1.66 3.69
C LEU A 36 2.62 3.07 3.32
N THR A 37 2.58 3.39 2.04
CA THR A 37 2.04 4.67 1.55
C THR A 37 0.57 4.81 1.96
N CYS A 38 -0.24 3.77 1.76
CA CYS A 38 -1.64 3.80 2.22
C CYS A 38 -1.74 4.06 3.73
N ARG A 39 -0.88 3.46 4.55
CA ARG A 39 -0.83 3.69 6.00
C ARG A 39 -0.51 5.14 6.35
N HIS A 40 0.52 5.73 5.74
CA HIS A 40 0.93 7.12 5.99
C HIS A 40 -0.14 8.13 5.60
N TYR A 41 -0.81 7.90 4.47
CA TYR A 41 -1.87 8.78 3.96
C TYR A 41 -3.28 8.42 4.43
N ARG A 42 -3.43 7.44 5.34
CA ARG A 42 -4.71 6.97 5.87
C ARG A 42 -5.70 6.53 4.77
N VAL A 43 -5.17 5.87 3.74
CA VAL A 43 -5.97 5.21 2.70
C VAL A 43 -6.36 3.83 3.21
N GLU A 44 -7.66 3.61 3.42
CA GLU A 44 -8.18 2.38 4.03
C GLU A 44 -8.67 1.36 2.98
N LYS A 45 -8.84 1.78 1.73
CA LYS A 45 -9.37 0.95 0.64
C LYS A 45 -8.39 0.92 -0.52
N ILE A 46 -8.14 -0.27 -1.05
CA ILE A 46 -7.26 -0.46 -2.21
C ILE A 46 -8.01 -1.22 -3.31
N ALA A 47 -8.01 -0.67 -4.52
CA ALA A 47 -8.50 -1.38 -5.71
C ALA A 47 -7.34 -2.14 -6.34
N THR A 48 -7.37 -3.47 -6.29
CA THR A 48 -6.29 -4.32 -6.82
C THR A 48 -6.78 -5.73 -7.14
N PHE A 49 -6.17 -6.37 -8.13
CA PHE A 49 -6.34 -7.80 -8.41
C PHE A 49 -5.32 -8.69 -7.67
N ASP A 50 -4.39 -8.07 -6.93
CA ASP A 50 -3.39 -8.79 -6.15
C ASP A 50 -3.95 -9.21 -4.79
N ASN A 51 -4.07 -10.53 -4.61
CA ASN A 51 -4.58 -11.12 -3.38
C ASN A 51 -3.63 -10.95 -2.19
N ASP A 52 -2.37 -10.58 -2.41
CA ASP A 52 -1.39 -10.41 -1.35
C ASP A 52 -1.76 -9.28 -0.39
N PHE A 53 -2.46 -8.26 -0.88
CA PHE A 53 -2.99 -7.17 -0.06
C PHE A 53 -4.08 -7.61 0.92
N LYS A 54 -4.68 -8.79 0.74
CA LYS A 54 -5.62 -9.37 1.73
C LYS A 54 -4.92 -9.73 3.06
N ARG A 55 -3.59 -9.82 3.08
CA ARG A 55 -2.81 -10.02 4.31
C ARG A 55 -2.67 -8.73 5.13
N VAL A 56 -2.91 -7.56 4.54
CA VAL A 56 -2.72 -6.25 5.18
C VAL A 56 -3.96 -5.87 5.97
N ASP A 57 -3.86 -5.98 7.30
CA ASP A 57 -5.00 -5.87 8.23
C ASP A 57 -5.70 -4.49 8.28
N PHE A 58 -5.03 -3.43 7.85
CA PHE A 58 -5.60 -2.08 7.79
C PHE A 58 -6.15 -1.69 6.40
N LEU A 59 -6.12 -2.60 5.42
CA LEU A 59 -6.65 -2.36 4.08
C LEU A 59 -7.88 -3.21 3.80
N THR A 60 -8.91 -2.57 3.23
CA THR A 60 -10.03 -3.25 2.58
C THR A 60 -9.74 -3.38 1.10
N VAL A 61 -9.60 -4.62 0.61
CA VAL A 61 -9.40 -4.90 -0.82
C VAL A 61 -10.74 -4.79 -1.56
N LEU A 62 -10.76 -3.95 -2.59
CA LEU A 62 -11.82 -3.84 -3.58
C LEU A 62 -11.35 -4.57 -4.84
N SER A 63 -11.99 -5.70 -5.15
CA SER A 63 -11.66 -6.58 -6.29
C SER A 63 -12.77 -6.61 -7.31
#